data_AF-A0A4Z1D9A6-F1
#
_entry.id   AF-A0A4Z1D9A6-F1
#
_cell.length_a   1.000
_cell.length_b   1.000
_cell.length_c   1.000
_cell.angle_alpha   90.00
_cell.angle_beta   90.00
_cell.angle_gamma   90.00
#
_symmetry.space_group_name_H-M   'P 1'
#
loop_
_entity.id
_entity.type
_entity.pdbx_description
1 polymer ?
#
loop_
_entity_poly.entity_id
_entity_poly.type
_entity_poly.pdbx_seq_one_letter_code
_entity_poly.pdbx_strand_id
1 'polypeptide(L)'
;MTSVPRRFPPYPIRGVRVLHMKQNCAPQFAGIEVDFEPAAEGFVFEVARDLTVEYEPADDLPRFFAAAARGIEEQLRLPEHGVVVAARVVLRRARADTFGSHERAFKIAGHLAARQAMQRE
;
A
#
# COMPACT_ATOMS: atom_id res chain seq x y z
N MET A 1 -22.12 -15.43 -19.86
CA MET A 1 -21.40 -14.20 -20.25
C MET A 1 -20.16 -14.09 -19.39
N THR A 2 -18.98 -14.43 -19.93
CA THR A 2 -17.71 -14.16 -19.25
C THR A 2 -17.47 -12.66 -19.30
N SER A 3 -17.68 -11.99 -18.16
CA SER A 3 -17.25 -10.59 -17.98
C SER A 3 -15.76 -10.52 -18.29
N VAL A 4 -15.33 -9.59 -19.14
CA VAL A 4 -13.91 -9.29 -19.32
C VAL A 4 -13.36 -8.90 -17.95
N PRO A 5 -12.24 -9.49 -17.49
CA PRO A 5 -11.74 -9.20 -16.15
C PRO A 5 -11.31 -7.73 -16.07
N ARG A 6 -11.80 -7.03 -15.05
CA ARG A 6 -11.65 -5.58 -14.89
C ARG A 6 -10.20 -5.25 -14.53
N ARG A 7 -9.60 -4.23 -15.16
CA ARG A 7 -8.24 -3.80 -14.83
C ARG A 7 -8.25 -2.85 -13.64
N PHE A 8 -7.31 -3.02 -12.71
CA PHE A 8 -7.13 -2.16 -11.54
C PHE A 8 -5.79 -1.40 -11.62
N PRO A 9 -5.76 -0.07 -11.40
CA PRO A 9 -6.92 0.83 -11.32
C PRO A 9 -7.40 1.25 -12.74
N PRO A 10 -8.69 1.56 -12.95
CA PRO A 10 -9.21 2.04 -14.25
C PRO A 10 -8.88 3.51 -14.51
N TYR A 11 -8.61 4.30 -13.46
CA TYR A 11 -8.21 5.70 -13.51
C TYR A 11 -7.32 6.02 -12.29
N PRO A 12 -6.56 7.14 -12.28
CA PRO A 12 -5.70 7.48 -11.15
C PRO A 12 -6.49 7.68 -9.84
N ILE A 13 -6.07 6.99 -8.77
CA ILE A 13 -6.63 7.14 -7.42
C ILE A 13 -5.55 7.75 -6.53
N ARG A 14 -5.76 9.00 -6.11
CA ARG A 14 -4.75 9.78 -5.36
C ARG A 14 -5.01 9.79 -3.86
N GLY A 15 -3.95 9.97 -3.08
CA GLY A 15 -4.04 10.28 -1.65
C GLY A 15 -4.79 9.20 -0.84
N VAL A 16 -4.54 7.93 -1.14
CA VAL A 16 -5.06 6.83 -0.33
C VAL A 16 -4.22 6.76 0.94
N ARG A 17 -4.79 7.28 2.04
CA ARG A 17 -4.11 7.42 3.33
C ARG A 17 -4.66 6.42 4.34
N VAL A 18 -3.76 5.65 4.92
CA VAL A 18 -4.05 4.65 5.95
C VAL A 18 -3.15 4.89 7.16
N LEU A 19 -3.72 4.68 8.35
CA LEU A 19 -2.98 4.55 9.60
C LEU A 19 -3.38 3.21 10.24
N HIS A 20 -2.45 2.26 10.28
CA HIS A 20 -2.58 1.04 11.04
C HIS A 20 -1.99 1.25 12.43
N MET A 21 -2.78 1.03 13.48
CA MET A 21 -2.35 1.18 14.86
C MET A 21 -2.98 0.10 15.74
N LYS A 22 -2.15 -0.56 16.56
CA LYS A 22 -2.57 -1.51 17.59
C LYS A 22 -1.78 -1.26 18.87
N GLN A 23 -2.47 -1.00 19.98
CA GLN A 23 -1.87 -0.70 21.28
C GLN A 23 -2.10 -1.86 22.26
N ASN A 24 -1.40 -2.98 22.07
CA ASN A 24 -1.40 -4.11 22.99
C ASN A 24 0.04 -4.57 23.30
N CYS A 25 0.22 -5.74 23.93
CA CYS A 25 1.56 -6.26 24.29
C CYS A 25 2.53 -6.46 23.10
N ALA A 26 2.04 -6.40 21.86
CA ALA A 26 2.83 -6.37 20.64
C ALA A 26 2.35 -5.19 19.78
N PRO A 27 2.80 -3.96 20.10
CA PRO A 27 2.30 -2.76 19.44
C PRO A 27 2.57 -2.80 17.94
N GLN A 28 1.66 -2.25 17.16
CA GLN A 28 1.80 -2.12 15.71
C GLN A 28 1.50 -0.69 15.32
N PHE A 29 2.33 -0.14 14.43
CA PHE A 29 2.17 1.20 13.93
C PHE A 29 2.71 1.29 12.50
N ALA A 30 1.91 1.83 11.58
CA ALA A 30 2.34 2.15 10.23
C ALA A 30 1.35 3.13 9.60
N GLY A 31 1.84 4.30 9.17
CA GLY A 31 1.09 5.21 8.33
C GLY A 31 1.65 5.22 6.91
N ILE A 32 0.80 5.16 5.90
CA ILE A 32 1.19 5.33 4.50
C ILE A 32 0.18 6.19 3.75
N GLU A 33 0.67 6.93 2.77
CA GLU A 33 -0.13 7.60 1.75
C GLU A 33 0.40 7.18 0.38
N VAL A 34 -0.47 6.60 -0.45
CA VAL A 34 -0.11 6.10 -1.77
C VAL A 34 -1.07 6.63 -2.85
N ASP A 35 -0.54 6.78 -4.05
CA ASP A 35 -1.31 6.96 -5.28
C ASP A 35 -1.32 5.65 -6.06
N PHE A 36 -2.43 5.33 -6.72
CA PHE A 36 -2.55 4.23 -7.67
C PHE A 36 -2.74 4.77 -9.09
N GLU A 37 -1.79 4.50 -9.97
CA GLU A 37 -1.83 4.88 -11.38
C GLU A 37 -2.14 3.66 -12.27
N PRO A 38 -2.95 3.82 -13.32
CA PRO A 38 -3.06 2.80 -14.36
C PRO A 38 -1.71 2.52 -15.02
N ALA A 39 -1.43 1.25 -15.31
CA ALA A 39 -0.22 0.77 -15.98
C ALA A 39 -0.53 -0.27 -17.07
N ALA A 40 0.50 -0.63 -17.86
CA ALA A 40 0.34 -1.52 -19.01
C ALA A 40 0.06 -2.98 -18.64
N GLU A 41 0.64 -3.50 -17.56
CA GLU A 41 0.31 -4.79 -16.91
C GLU A 41 1.13 -4.93 -15.63
N GLY A 42 0.65 -5.73 -14.68
CA GLY A 42 1.38 -6.10 -13.49
C GLY A 42 1.33 -5.06 -12.39
N PHE A 43 2.27 -5.19 -11.45
CA PHE A 43 2.36 -4.36 -10.27
C PHE A 43 3.76 -3.74 -10.21
N VAL A 44 3.81 -2.41 -10.11
CA VAL A 44 5.05 -1.66 -9.89
C VAL A 44 4.85 -0.80 -8.66
N PHE A 45 5.83 -0.80 -7.76
CA PHE A 45 5.84 0.06 -6.59
C PHE A 45 7.03 1.01 -6.65
N GLU A 46 6.75 2.31 -6.52
CA GLU A 46 7.74 3.38 -6.55
C GLU A 46 7.65 4.19 -5.25
N VAL A 47 8.80 4.68 -4.79
CA VAL A 47 8.87 5.67 -3.72
C VAL A 47 9.03 7.03 -4.38
N ALA A 48 8.17 7.99 -4.04
CA ALA A 48 8.26 9.33 -4.59
C ALA A 48 9.60 9.98 -4.24
N ARG A 49 10.16 10.75 -5.16
CA ARG A 49 11.44 11.47 -4.93
C ARG A 49 11.35 12.46 -3.77
N ASP A 50 10.16 13.01 -3.57
CA ASP A 50 9.77 13.97 -2.53
C ASP A 50 8.99 13.28 -1.38
N LEU A 51 9.27 11.99 -1.13
CA LEU A 51 8.65 11.25 -0.02
C LEU A 51 8.78 12.03 1.29
N THR A 52 7.64 12.29 1.92
CA THR A 52 7.62 12.82 3.29
C THR A 52 7.59 11.67 4.28
N VAL A 53 8.61 11.56 5.13
CA VAL A 53 8.66 10.58 6.23
C VAL A 53 8.50 11.30 7.56
N GLU A 54 7.48 10.94 8.32
CA GLU A 54 7.29 11.41 9.68
C GLU A 54 7.82 10.33 10.67
N TYR A 55 8.94 10.65 11.35
CA TYR A 55 9.54 9.95 12.51
C TYR A 55 10.36 8.65 12.22
N GLU A 56 11.44 8.41 13.00
CA GLU A 56 12.63 7.57 12.72
C GLU A 56 12.75 6.29 13.59
N PRO A 57 13.28 5.15 13.06
CA PRO A 57 14.66 5.03 12.55
C PRO A 57 14.72 4.74 11.03
N ALA A 58 15.57 5.49 10.34
CA ALA A 58 15.69 5.48 8.89
C ALA A 58 16.19 4.14 8.29
N ASP A 59 16.89 3.31 9.08
CA ASP A 59 17.64 2.16 8.58
C ASP A 59 16.75 1.01 8.06
N ASP A 60 15.53 0.87 8.57
CA ASP A 60 14.60 -0.20 8.16
C ASP A 60 13.49 0.27 7.20
N LEU A 61 13.42 1.56 6.87
CA LEU A 61 12.36 2.12 6.02
C LEU A 61 12.26 1.42 4.65
N PRO A 62 13.36 1.11 3.94
CA PRO A 62 13.27 0.37 2.68
C PRO A 62 12.60 -1.00 2.84
N ARG A 63 12.85 -1.71 3.95
CA ARG A 63 12.22 -3.00 4.25
C ARG A 63 10.73 -2.84 4.55
N PHE A 64 10.38 -1.79 5.29
CA PHE A 64 8.98 -1.46 5.59
C PHE A 64 8.21 -1.10 4.32
N PHE A 65 8.80 -0.34 3.41
CA PHE A 65 8.17 0.01 2.13
C PHE A 65 8.01 -1.21 1.24
N ALA A 66 9.01 -2.11 1.18
CA ALA A 66 8.89 -3.38 0.48
C ALA A 66 7.77 -4.26 1.09
N ALA A 67 7.61 -4.27 2.41
CA ALA A 67 6.54 -4.98 3.09
C ALA A 67 5.16 -4.38 2.76
N ALA A 68 5.04 -3.04 2.70
CA ALA A 68 3.82 -2.37 2.25
C ALA A 68 3.49 -2.71 0.79
N ALA A 69 4.48 -2.69 -0.11
CA ALA A 69 4.32 -3.07 -1.51
C ALA A 69 3.78 -4.51 -1.65
N ARG A 70 4.37 -5.46 -0.91
CA ARG A 70 3.88 -6.85 -0.84
C ARG A 70 2.44 -6.93 -0.35
N GLY A 71 2.10 -6.18 0.70
CA GLY A 71 0.72 -6.13 1.22
C GLY A 71 -0.28 -5.61 0.18
N ILE A 72 0.09 -4.55 -0.55
CA ILE A 72 -0.75 -4.01 -1.63
C ILE A 72 -0.93 -5.06 -2.73
N GLU A 73 0.15 -5.63 -3.24
CA GLU A 73 0.12 -6.61 -4.33
C GLU A 73 -0.68 -7.86 -3.96
N GLU A 74 -0.44 -8.43 -2.77
CA GLU A 74 -1.18 -9.59 -2.26
C GLU A 74 -2.67 -9.30 -2.15
N GLN A 75 -3.05 -8.12 -1.64
CA GLN A 75 -4.46 -7.75 -1.51
C GLN A 75 -5.10 -7.60 -2.89
N LEU A 76 -4.45 -6.94 -3.85
CA LEU A 76 -5.02 -6.74 -5.20
C LEU A 76 -5.16 -8.06 -5.97
N ARG A 77 -4.32 -9.06 -5.68
CA ARG A 77 -4.35 -10.37 -6.34
C ARG A 77 -5.30 -11.38 -5.71
N LEU A 78 -6.05 -11.01 -4.67
CA LEU A 78 -7.05 -11.93 -4.11
C LEU A 78 -8.09 -12.29 -5.20
N PRO A 79 -8.35 -13.59 -5.43
CA PRO A 79 -9.27 -14.05 -6.49
C PRO A 79 -10.67 -13.44 -6.40
N GLU A 80 -11.11 -13.14 -5.17
CA GLU A 80 -12.40 -12.54 -4.84
C GLU A 80 -12.61 -11.15 -5.46
N HIS A 81 -11.53 -10.42 -5.78
CA HIS A 81 -11.63 -9.11 -6.42
C HIS A 81 -11.87 -9.21 -7.92
N GLY A 82 -11.50 -10.32 -8.56
CA GLY A 82 -11.73 -10.53 -9.99
C GLY A 82 -11.06 -9.47 -10.90
N VAL A 83 -9.96 -8.86 -10.45
CA VAL A 83 -9.25 -7.81 -11.20
C VAL A 83 -7.95 -8.31 -11.84
N VAL A 84 -7.61 -7.74 -13.00
CA VAL A 84 -6.27 -7.80 -13.57
C VAL A 84 -5.47 -6.65 -12.99
N VAL A 85 -4.40 -6.96 -12.25
CA VAL A 85 -3.52 -5.94 -11.69
C VAL A 85 -2.72 -5.29 -12.82
N ALA A 86 -2.90 -3.99 -12.96
CA ALA A 86 -2.24 -3.15 -13.95
C ALA A 86 -1.97 -1.79 -13.30
N ALA A 87 -1.19 -1.81 -12.22
CA ALA A 87 -1.06 -0.69 -11.29
C ALA A 87 0.40 -0.29 -11.10
N ARG A 88 0.68 1.01 -11.20
CA ARG A 88 1.87 1.64 -10.64
C ARG A 88 1.47 2.38 -9.37
N VAL A 89 1.99 1.93 -8.24
CA VAL A 89 1.71 2.51 -6.92
C VAL A 89 2.87 3.38 -6.49
N VAL A 90 2.58 4.63 -6.13
CA VAL A 90 3.59 5.61 -5.72
C VAL A 90 3.39 5.96 -4.25
N LEU A 91 4.37 5.64 -3.40
CA LEU A 91 4.40 6.05 -2.00
C LEU A 91 4.74 7.53 -1.88
N ARG A 92 3.80 8.31 -1.35
CA ARG A 92 3.90 9.77 -1.18
C ARG A 92 4.28 10.18 0.22
N ARG A 93 3.77 9.46 1.23
CA ARG A 93 4.10 9.69 2.64
C ARG A 93 4.23 8.39 3.38
N ALA A 94 5.11 8.35 4.37
CA ALA A 94 5.21 7.27 5.34
C ALA A 94 5.30 7.84 6.76
N ARG A 95 4.75 7.10 7.72
CA ARG A 95 4.86 7.39 9.15
C ARG A 95 5.25 6.12 9.88
N ALA A 96 6.33 6.20 10.62
CA ALA A 96 6.83 5.12 11.46
C ALA A 96 7.03 5.64 12.89
N ASP A 97 7.17 4.74 13.84
CA ASP A 97 7.53 4.98 15.23
C ASP A 97 8.57 3.95 15.67
N THR A 98 9.24 4.20 16.78
CA THR A 98 10.35 3.34 17.22
C THR A 98 9.87 1.97 17.73
N PHE A 99 8.65 1.89 18.24
CA PHE A 99 8.20 0.74 19.04
C PHE A 99 7.15 -0.15 18.36
N GLY A 100 6.29 0.43 17.53
CA GLY A 100 5.22 -0.29 16.84
C GLY A 100 5.52 -0.57 15.37
N SER A 101 6.52 0.08 14.78
CA SER A 101 6.80 -0.06 13.35
C SER A 101 7.72 -1.22 13.05
N HIS A 102 7.24 -2.11 12.19
CA HIS A 102 7.96 -3.27 11.69
C HIS A 102 7.32 -3.75 10.38
N GLU A 103 7.97 -4.66 9.65
CA GLU A 103 7.51 -5.16 8.34
C GLU A 103 6.04 -5.60 8.35
N ARG A 104 5.63 -6.38 9.36
CA ARG A 104 4.22 -6.83 9.47
C ARG A 104 3.22 -5.67 9.61
N ALA A 105 3.55 -4.58 10.30
CA ALA A 105 2.65 -3.43 10.45
C ALA A 105 2.47 -2.71 9.11
N PHE A 106 3.57 -2.51 8.37
CA PHE A 106 3.54 -1.92 7.03
C PHE A 106 2.87 -2.80 5.99
N LYS A 107 3.05 -4.13 6.06
CA LYS A 107 2.32 -5.08 5.23
C LYS A 107 0.80 -4.96 5.42
N ILE A 108 0.34 -4.87 6.67
CA ILE A 108 -1.07 -4.66 7.00
C ILE A 108 -1.55 -3.30 6.47
N ALA A 109 -0.77 -2.23 6.64
CA ALA A 109 -1.09 -0.93 6.07
C ALA A 109 -1.24 -0.98 4.55
N GLY A 110 -0.39 -1.76 3.87
CA GLY A 110 -0.49 -2.04 2.43
C GLY A 110 -1.79 -2.73 2.03
N HIS A 111 -2.18 -3.80 2.74
CA HIS A 111 -3.48 -4.46 2.51
C HIS A 111 -4.64 -3.48 2.66
N LEU A 112 -4.63 -2.68 3.71
CA LEU A 112 -5.67 -1.68 3.98
C LEU A 112 -5.72 -0.61 2.89
N ALA A 113 -4.58 -0.16 2.38
CA ALA A 113 -4.52 0.85 1.31
C ALA A 113 -5.11 0.30 0.00
N ALA A 114 -4.75 -0.92 -0.40
CA ALA A 114 -5.34 -1.57 -1.58
C ALA A 114 -6.86 -1.73 -1.43
N ARG A 115 -7.32 -2.20 -0.27
CA ARG A 115 -8.76 -2.35 0.01
C ARG A 115 -9.49 -1.02 -0.07
N GLN A 116 -8.93 0.04 0.50
CA GLN A 116 -9.51 1.38 0.44
C GLN A 116 -9.51 1.94 -0.98
N ALA A 117 -8.48 1.68 -1.77
CA ALA A 117 -8.41 2.10 -3.18
C ALA A 117 -9.50 1.42 -4.01
N MET A 118 -9.71 0.11 -3.86
CA MET A 118 -10.78 -0.63 -4.54
C MET A 118 -12.19 -0.15 -4.18
N GLN A 119 -12.37 0.48 -3.02
CA GLN A 119 -13.65 1.09 -2.61
C GLN A 119 -13.87 2.48 -3.21
N ARG A 120 -12.83 3.10 -3.77
CA ARG A 120 -12.88 4.45 -4.39
C ARG A 120 -13.00 4.40 -5.92
N GLU A 121 -12.98 3.20 -6.50
CA GLU A 121 -13.19 2.96 -7.94
C GLU A 121 -14.65 3.06 -8.36
#